data_AF-U9UYJ7-F1
#
_entry.id   AF-U9UYJ7-F1
#
_cell.length_a   1.000
_cell.length_b   1.000
_cell.length_c   1.000
_cell.angle_alpha   90.00
_cell.angle_beta   90.00
_cell.angle_gamma   90.00
#
_symmetry.space_group_name_H-M   'P 1'
#
loop_
_entity.id
_entity.type
_entity.pdbx_description
1 polymer ?
#
loop_
_entity_poly.entity_id
_entity_poly.type
_entity_poly.pdbx_seq_one_letter_code
_entity_poly.pdbx_strand_id
1 'polypeptide(L)'
;MGEPVIYIDPQKAHDLDQDLALQKLYYRPEGYYRTAEKMLVACKKAGYDFTLAVIKKWLNRQALYQIHKPRPKFIQYASFNSIQTLNKAHQSDTTPMPHDKVGNRIYKYRGVIKDVATRY
;
A
#
# COMPACT_ATOMS: atom_id res chain seq x y z
N MET A 1 -21.65 -43.73 27.02
CA MET A 1 -20.82 -42.51 26.88
C MET A 1 -21.15 -41.92 25.52
N GLY A 2 -21.67 -40.70 25.46
CA GLY A 2 -22.02 -40.07 24.18
C GLY A 2 -20.76 -39.73 23.39
N GLU A 3 -20.74 -40.04 22.10
CA GLU A 3 -19.64 -39.66 21.22
C GLU A 3 -19.49 -38.13 21.20
N PRO A 4 -18.25 -37.60 21.28
CA PRO A 4 -18.03 -36.18 21.21
C PRO A 4 -18.37 -35.66 19.80
N VAL A 5 -19.40 -34.82 19.70
CA VAL A 5 -19.78 -34.14 18.45
C VAL A 5 -18.94 -32.88 18.31
N ILE A 6 -18.06 -32.84 17.31
CA ILE A 6 -17.29 -31.65 16.95
C ILE A 6 -18.19 -30.75 16.12
N TYR A 7 -18.57 -29.60 16.67
CA TYR A 7 -19.30 -28.57 15.93
C TYR A 7 -18.35 -27.83 14.98
N ILE A 8 -18.63 -27.90 13.68
CA ILE A 8 -17.94 -27.11 12.66
C ILE A 8 -18.88 -25.99 12.24
N ASP A 9 -18.44 -24.75 12.42
CA ASP A 9 -19.12 -23.56 11.91
C ASP A 9 -19.09 -23.60 10.36
N PRO A 10 -20.25 -23.75 9.69
CA PRO A 10 -20.31 -23.90 8.23
C PRO A 10 -19.74 -22.68 7.50
N GLN A 11 -19.88 -21.49 8.07
CA GLN A 11 -19.38 -20.27 7.45
C GLN A 11 -17.86 -20.23 7.49
N LYS A 12 -17.26 -20.61 8.63
CA LYS A 12 -15.80 -20.70 8.76
C LYS A 12 -15.22 -21.77 7.85
N ALA A 13 -15.89 -22.92 7.71
CA ALA A 13 -15.47 -23.97 6.80
C ALA A 13 -15.45 -23.46 5.35
N HIS A 14 -16.53 -22.82 4.91
CA HIS A 14 -16.61 -22.23 3.59
C HIS A 14 -15.54 -21.15 3.36
N ASP A 15 -15.33 -20.24 4.30
CA ASP A 15 -14.30 -19.20 4.19
C ASP A 15 -12.88 -19.79 4.10
N LEU A 16 -12.61 -20.89 4.82
CA LEU A 16 -11.36 -21.62 4.76
C LEU A 16 -11.15 -22.29 3.39
N ASP A 17 -12.20 -22.90 2.84
CA ASP A 17 -12.17 -23.52 1.51
C ASP A 17 -11.88 -22.49 0.41
N GLN A 18 -12.48 -21.30 0.51
CA GLN A 18 -12.17 -20.18 -0.38
C GLN A 18 -10.70 -19.75 -0.28
N ASP A 19 -10.18 -19.63 0.95
CA ASP A 19 -8.80 -19.22 1.20
C ASP A 19 -7.80 -20.22 0.60
N LEU A 20 -8.02 -21.52 0.84
CA LEU A 20 -7.22 -22.62 0.31
C LEU A 20 -7.23 -22.65 -1.23
N ALA A 21 -8.40 -22.48 -1.85
CA ALA A 21 -8.53 -22.46 -3.31
C ALA A 21 -7.77 -21.27 -3.93
N LEU A 22 -7.95 -20.07 -3.38
CA LEU A 22 -7.28 -18.85 -3.84
C LEU A 22 -5.76 -18.94 -3.63
N GLN A 23 -5.31 -19.47 -2.49
CA GLN A 23 -3.90 -19.69 -2.19
C GLN A 23 -3.26 -20.64 -3.21
N LYS A 24 -3.90 -21.80 -3.45
CA LYS A 24 -3.44 -22.81 -4.42
C LYS A 24 -3.34 -22.28 -5.84
N LEU A 25 -4.14 -21.28 -6.23
CA LEU A 25 -4.05 -20.64 -7.54
C LEU A 25 -3.00 -19.55 -7.58
N TYR A 26 -2.97 -18.69 -6.56
CA TYR A 26 -2.14 -17.49 -6.54
C TYR A 26 -0.64 -17.78 -6.42
N TYR A 27 -0.27 -18.81 -5.66
CA TYR A 27 1.14 -19.18 -5.42
C TYR A 27 1.68 -20.21 -6.44
N ARG A 28 1.00 -20.42 -7.57
CA ARG A 28 1.50 -21.32 -8.62
C ARG A 28 2.70 -20.71 -9.36
N PRO A 29 3.63 -21.54 -9.84
CA PRO A 29 4.78 -21.08 -10.63
C PRO A 29 4.36 -20.48 -11.98
N GLU A 30 3.15 -20.78 -12.46
CA GLU A 30 2.58 -20.29 -13.73
C GLU A 30 2.40 -18.77 -13.80
N GLY A 31 2.47 -18.07 -12.66
CA GLY A 31 2.72 -16.63 -12.64
C GLY A 31 1.89 -15.84 -11.64
N TYR A 32 2.50 -14.76 -11.17
CA TYR A 32 1.88 -13.79 -10.26
C TYR A 32 0.77 -12.97 -10.95
N TYR A 33 -0.43 -12.99 -10.37
CA TYR A 33 -1.56 -12.19 -10.84
C TYR A 33 -1.49 -10.75 -10.31
N ARG A 34 -0.94 -9.85 -11.12
CA ARG A 34 -0.77 -8.43 -10.76
C ARG A 34 -2.07 -7.68 -10.43
N THR A 35 -3.21 -8.13 -10.97
CA THR A 35 -4.51 -7.48 -10.73
C THR A 35 -5.58 -8.50 -10.35
N ALA A 36 -6.59 -8.05 -9.60
CA ALA A 36 -7.71 -8.89 -9.19
C ALA A 36 -8.50 -9.44 -10.38
N GLU A 37 -8.57 -8.68 -11.48
CA GLU A 37 -9.24 -9.09 -12.72
C GLU A 37 -8.52 -10.26 -13.38
N LYS A 38 -7.18 -10.26 -13.42
CA LYS A 38 -6.41 -11.40 -13.95
C LYS A 38 -6.59 -12.65 -13.08
N MET A 39 -6.60 -12.48 -11.77
CA MET A 39 -6.85 -13.58 -10.84
C MET A 39 -8.28 -14.12 -11.00
N LEU A 40 -9.27 -13.26 -11.21
CA LEU A 40 -10.65 -13.67 -11.48
C LEU A 40 -10.76 -14.54 -12.74
N VAL A 41 -10.08 -14.16 -13.83
CA VAL A 41 -10.05 -14.97 -15.06
C VAL A 41 -9.42 -16.35 -14.80
N ALA A 42 -8.33 -16.40 -14.03
CA ALA A 42 -7.70 -17.67 -13.65
C ALA A 42 -8.61 -18.54 -12.78
N CYS A 43 -9.32 -17.95 -11.83
CA CYS A 43 -10.30 -18.64 -10.99
C CYS A 43 -11.43 -19.25 -11.83
N LYS A 44 -12.00 -18.47 -12.76
CA LYS A 44 -13.03 -18.96 -13.69
C LYS A 44 -12.52 -20.10 -14.57
N LYS A 45 -11.29 -19.99 -15.08
CA LYS A 45 -10.65 -21.07 -15.86
C LYS A 45 -10.45 -22.35 -15.04
N ALA A 46 -10.22 -22.23 -13.74
CA ALA A 46 -10.10 -23.35 -12.81
C ALA A 46 -11.45 -23.88 -12.29
N GLY A 47 -12.58 -23.33 -12.76
CA GLY A 47 -13.92 -23.77 -12.38
C GLY A 47 -14.48 -23.15 -11.10
N TYR A 48 -13.82 -22.12 -10.54
CA TYR A 48 -14.31 -21.40 -9.36
C TYR A 48 -15.16 -20.20 -9.74
N ASP A 49 -16.28 -20.02 -9.03
CA ASP A 49 -17.18 -18.87 -9.19
C ASP A 49 -16.99 -17.83 -8.08
N PHE A 50 -15.79 -17.28 -7.97
CA PHE A 50 -15.52 -16.20 -7.02
C PHE A 50 -15.98 -14.84 -7.55
N THR A 51 -16.52 -14.02 -6.66
CA THR A 51 -16.77 -12.61 -6.99
C THR A 51 -15.47 -11.80 -6.96
N LEU A 52 -15.42 -10.72 -7.75
CA LEU A 52 -14.27 -9.80 -7.74
C LEU A 52 -14.02 -9.20 -6.35
N ALA A 53 -15.08 -8.99 -5.55
CA ALA A 53 -14.98 -8.47 -4.20
C ALA A 53 -14.25 -9.45 -3.25
N VAL A 54 -14.58 -10.74 -3.32
CA VAL A 54 -13.90 -11.80 -2.54
C VAL A 54 -12.42 -11.85 -2.88
N ILE A 55 -12.08 -11.86 -4.18
CA ILE A 55 -10.69 -11.87 -4.65
C ILE A 55 -9.95 -10.62 -4.18
N LYS A 56 -10.54 -9.42 -4.30
CA LYS A 56 -9.92 -8.17 -3.82
C LYS A 56 -9.67 -8.20 -2.31
N LYS A 57 -10.64 -8.68 -1.52
CA LYS A 57 -10.51 -8.81 -0.06
C LYS A 57 -9.42 -9.80 0.32
N TRP A 58 -9.28 -10.90 -0.42
CA TRP A 58 -8.25 -11.91 -0.20
C TRP A 58 -6.85 -11.41 -0.62
N LEU A 59 -6.71 -10.84 -1.81
CA LEU A 59 -5.45 -10.31 -2.33
C LEU A 59 -4.87 -9.21 -1.44
N ASN A 60 -5.71 -8.31 -0.89
CA ASN A 60 -5.23 -7.28 0.03
C ASN A 60 -4.66 -7.84 1.34
N ARG A 61 -4.88 -9.12 1.66
CA ARG A 61 -4.25 -9.80 2.81
C ARG A 61 -2.90 -10.45 2.46
N GLN A 62 -2.56 -10.55 1.18
CA GLN A 62 -1.32 -11.20 0.73
C GLN A 62 -0.16 -10.20 0.64
N ALA A 63 0.96 -10.50 1.32
CA ALA A 63 2.13 -9.64 1.35
C ALA A 63 2.72 -9.37 -0.04
N LEU A 64 2.87 -10.42 -0.87
CA LEU A 64 3.37 -10.30 -2.24
C LEU A 64 2.52 -9.35 -3.10
N TYR A 65 1.19 -9.39 -2.93
CA TYR A 65 0.29 -8.53 -3.67
C TYR A 65 0.51 -7.07 -3.29
N GLN A 66 0.67 -6.78 -1.99
CA GLN A 66 0.91 -5.42 -1.49
C GLN A 66 2.25 -4.85 -1.96
N ILE A 67 3.32 -5.65 -1.94
CA ILE A 67 4.67 -5.24 -2.39
C ILE A 67 4.68 -4.85 -3.87
N HIS A 68 3.99 -5.64 -4.70
CA HIS A 68 3.96 -5.45 -6.15
C HIS A 68 2.71 -4.70 -6.64
N LYS A 69 1.93 -4.14 -5.71
CA LYS A 69 0.72 -3.38 -6.05
C LYS A 69 1.13 -2.13 -6.83
N PRO A 70 0.44 -1.81 -7.94
CA PRO A 70 0.71 -0.56 -8.64
C PRO A 70 0.50 0.63 -7.70
N ARG A 71 1.37 1.63 -7.79
CA ARG A 71 1.24 2.90 -7.06
C ARG A 71 -0.16 3.49 -7.33
N PRO A 72 -0.85 4.01 -6.29
CA PRO A 72 -2.07 4.78 -6.50
C PRO A 72 -1.85 5.88 -7.53
N LYS A 73 -2.80 6.05 -8.46
CA LYS A 73 -2.73 7.12 -9.48
C LYS A 73 -2.81 8.51 -8.87
N PHE A 74 -3.51 8.63 -7.75
CA PHE A 74 -3.69 9.88 -7.02
C PHE A 74 -3.16 9.71 -5.60
N ILE A 75 -2.29 10.62 -5.21
CA ILE A 75 -1.84 10.78 -3.83
C ILE A 75 -2.20 12.21 -3.47
N GLN A 76 -3.07 12.36 -2.47
CA GLN A 76 -3.42 13.67 -1.97
C GLN A 76 -2.19 14.26 -1.27
N TYR A 77 -1.68 15.37 -1.78
CA TYR A 77 -0.64 16.12 -1.11
C TYR A 77 -1.24 17.00 -0.02
N ALA A 78 -0.54 17.14 1.10
CA ALA A 78 -0.88 18.14 2.08
C ALA A 78 -0.82 19.53 1.43
N SER A 79 -1.92 20.28 1.50
CA SER A 79 -1.94 21.69 1.13
C SER A 79 -1.76 22.53 2.37
N PHE A 80 -0.78 23.42 2.34
CA PHE A 80 -0.52 24.35 3.42
C PHE A 80 -1.16 25.74 3.19
N ASN A 81 -1.96 25.89 2.13
CA ASN A 81 -2.55 27.19 1.75
C ASN A 81 -3.59 27.70 2.74
N SER A 82 -4.16 26.83 3.58
CA SER A 82 -5.09 27.22 4.65
C SER A 82 -4.39 27.80 5.89
N ILE A 83 -3.06 27.73 5.96
CA ILE A 83 -2.28 28.29 7.07
C ILE A 83 -1.95 29.75 6.75
N GLN A 84 -2.73 30.67 7.33
CA GLN A 84 -2.58 32.12 7.12
C GLN A 84 -2.02 32.85 8.35
N THR A 85 -1.98 32.19 9.51
CA THR A 85 -1.45 32.78 10.74
C THR A 85 0.08 32.74 10.71
N LEU A 86 0.70 33.90 10.88
CA LEU A 86 2.15 34.05 10.99
C LEU A 86 2.74 33.12 12.07
N ASN A 87 3.88 32.49 11.78
CA ASN A 87 4.63 31.61 12.67
C ASN A 87 3.87 30.36 13.15
N LYS A 88 2.73 30.02 12.54
CA LYS A 88 1.94 28.84 12.90
C LYS A 88 2.56 27.53 12.41
N ALA A 89 3.25 27.58 11.27
CA ALA A 89 3.96 26.44 10.72
C ALA A 89 5.17 26.93 9.94
N HIS A 90 6.30 26.24 10.08
CA HIS A 90 7.50 26.47 9.30
C HIS A 90 7.82 25.22 8.49
N GLN A 91 8.20 25.42 7.23
CA GLN A 91 8.78 24.36 6.41
C GLN A 91 10.30 24.53 6.43
N SER A 92 11.02 23.46 6.78
CA SER A 92 12.47 23.45 6.78
C SER A 92 13.02 22.35 5.89
N ASP A 93 14.08 22.64 5.17
CA ASP A 93 14.81 21.64 4.37
C ASP A 93 16.30 22.02 4.26
N THR A 94 17.12 21.06 3.85
CA THR A 94 18.54 21.27 3.57
C THR A 94 18.79 21.18 2.07
N THR A 95 19.37 22.22 1.50
CA THR A 95 19.77 22.23 0.09
C THR A 95 21.29 22.02 -0.02
N PRO A 96 21.78 21.07 -0.83
CA PRO A 96 23.22 20.89 -1.03
C PRO A 96 23.83 22.12 -1.71
N MET A 97 25.04 22.50 -1.28
CA MET A 97 25.79 23.65 -1.80
C MET A 97 27.19 23.22 -2.29
N PRO A 98 27.29 22.39 -3.34
CA PRO A 98 28.55 21.74 -3.72
C PRO A 98 29.68 22.72 -4.13
N HIS A 99 29.33 23.94 -4.50
CA HIS A 99 30.29 24.93 -5.03
C HIS A 99 30.45 26.17 -4.16
N ASP A 100 29.74 26.26 -3.04
CA ASP A 100 29.71 27.48 -2.26
C ASP A 100 30.90 27.56 -1.30
N LYS A 101 31.74 28.57 -1.52
CA LYS A 101 32.98 28.81 -0.79
C LYS A 101 32.98 30.22 -0.24
N VAL A 102 33.16 30.34 1.08
CA VAL A 102 33.37 31.63 1.73
C VAL A 102 34.77 31.62 2.34
N GLY A 103 35.69 32.33 1.69
CA GLY A 103 37.11 32.26 2.00
C GLY A 103 37.65 30.84 1.85
N ASN A 104 38.30 30.34 2.91
CA ASN A 104 38.88 28.99 2.94
C ASN A 104 37.89 27.89 3.39
N ARG A 105 36.61 28.21 3.60
CA ARG A 105 35.58 27.26 4.04
C ARG A 105 34.68 26.83 2.90
N ILE A 106 34.41 25.53 2.81
CA ILE A 106 33.44 24.93 1.89
C ILE A 106 32.21 24.54 2.69
N TYR A 107 31.04 25.08 2.33
CA TYR A 107 29.78 24.71 2.97
C TYR A 107 29.12 23.61 2.17
N LYS A 108 28.80 22.47 2.79
CA LYS A 108 28.21 21.32 2.09
C LYS A 108 26.71 21.46 1.86
N TYR A 109 26.03 22.13 2.78
CA TYR A 109 24.57 22.29 2.78
C TYR A 109 24.19 23.66 3.33
N ARG A 110 23.02 24.14 2.91
CA ARG A 110 22.31 25.28 3.48
C ARG A 110 20.99 24.82 4.07
N GLY A 111 20.76 25.16 5.34
CA GLY A 111 19.44 25.05 5.93
C GLY A 111 18.56 26.19 5.45
N VAL A 112 17.34 25.86 5.04
CA VAL A 112 16.28 26.82 4.72
C VAL A 112 15.16 26.59 5.71
N ILE A 113 14.67 27.66 6.31
CA ILE A 113 13.46 27.66 7.14
C ILE A 113 12.57 28.74 6.57
N LYS A 114 11.32 28.39 6.25
CA LYS A 114 10.34 29.33 5.73
C LYS A 114 9.07 29.30 6.55
N ASP A 115 8.56 30.48 6.91
CA ASP A 115 7.23 30.58 7.46
C ASP A 115 6.20 30.27 6.37
N VAL A 116 5.26 29.37 6.68
CA VAL A 116 4.30 28.88 5.68
C VAL A 116 3.29 29.95 5.29
N ALA A 117 2.92 30.84 6.20
CA ALA A 117 1.92 31.88 5.96
C ALA A 117 2.48 33.02 5.08
N THR A 118 3.70 33.49 5.38
CA THR A 118 4.32 34.63 4.71
C THR A 118 5.24 34.24 3.55
N ARG A 119 5.69 32.99 3.50
CA ARG A 119 6.69 32.50 2.54
C ARG A 119 8.08 33.15 2.67
N TYR A 120 8.31 33.85 3.78
CA TYR A 120 9.62 34.41 4.15
C TYR A 120 10.59 33.29 4.52
#